data_AF-A0A7C1A6Y8-F1
#
_entry.id   AF-A0A7C1A6Y8-F1
#
_cell.length_a   1.000
_cell.length_b   1.000
_cell.length_c   1.000
_cell.angle_alpha   90.00
_cell.angle_beta   90.00
_cell.angle_gamma   90.00
#
_symmetry.space_group_name_H-M   'P 1'
#
loop_
_entity.id
_entity.type
_entity.pdbx_description
1 polymer ?
#
loop_
_entity_poly.entity_id
_entity_poly.type
_entity_poly.pdbx_seq_one_letter_code
_entity_poly.pdbx_strand_id
1 'polypeptide(L)'
;FAERGHAATTIEMIASAAGVSPGTVYNYFGTKNAILGAVVTVDVEKTWSAATDAVDLTADDPVDAAMLAIDVYVDGMTALGPEVLTDVFRSGFQPSHSDLLDELVSVDERAISQITYAFERLQGAGLASQHVDSGDAADHLFSVIAVAMLTYMSVPDTTPDGVKAIVRSQFRLVFDGLGSR
;
A
#
# COMPACT_ATOMS: atom_id res chain seq x y z
N PHE A 1 -16.78 -4.11 11.28
CA PHE A 1 -16.14 -5.30 10.67
C PHE A 1 -15.50 -6.23 11.70
N ALA A 2 -14.59 -5.76 12.56
CA ALA A 2 -13.92 -6.61 13.55
C ALA A 2 -14.87 -7.37 14.50
N GLU A 3 -15.94 -6.74 14.99
CA GLU A 3 -16.85 -7.37 15.97
C GLU A 3 -17.75 -8.49 15.41
N ARG A 4 -18.18 -8.38 14.14
CA ARG A 4 -19.25 -9.21 13.55
C ARG A 4 -18.85 -9.90 12.25
N GLY A 5 -17.65 -9.63 11.75
CA GLY A 5 -17.19 -10.09 10.44
C GLY A 5 -17.74 -9.25 9.28
N HIS A 6 -17.05 -9.33 8.14
CA HIS A 6 -17.41 -8.59 6.91
C HIS A 6 -18.78 -9.01 6.36
N ALA A 7 -19.06 -10.33 6.30
CA ALA A 7 -20.29 -10.86 5.71
C ALA A 7 -21.56 -10.39 6.45
N ALA A 8 -21.54 -10.39 7.79
CA ALA A 8 -22.69 -10.02 8.61
C ALA A 8 -22.87 -8.51 8.83
N THR A 9 -21.90 -7.69 8.42
CA THR A 9 -22.01 -6.22 8.51
C THR A 9 -22.75 -5.69 7.27
N THR A 10 -23.73 -4.80 7.44
CA THR A 10 -24.40 -4.08 6.33
C THR A 10 -24.10 -2.59 6.34
N ILE A 11 -24.37 -1.90 5.23
CA ILE A 11 -24.18 -0.44 5.11
C ILE A 11 -25.12 0.30 6.08
N GLU A 12 -26.33 -0.21 6.30
CA GLU A 12 -27.31 0.38 7.23
C GLU A 12 -26.81 0.29 8.67
N MET A 13 -26.18 -0.83 9.05
CA MET A 13 -25.57 -0.98 10.37
C MET A 13 -24.42 0.01 10.56
N ILE A 14 -23.58 0.17 9.53
CA ILE A 14 -22.47 1.13 9.55
C ILE A 14 -23.01 2.56 9.67
N ALA A 15 -24.00 2.93 8.85
CA ALA A 15 -24.64 4.24 8.87
C ALA A 15 -25.26 4.55 10.23
N SER A 16 -26.00 3.58 10.80
CA SER A 16 -26.61 3.71 12.12
C SER A 16 -25.56 3.89 13.22
N ALA A 17 -24.43 3.17 13.16
CA ALA A 17 -23.35 3.30 14.14
C ALA A 17 -22.61 4.63 14.01
N ALA A 18 -22.48 5.15 12.79
CA ALA A 18 -21.83 6.43 12.49
C ALA A 18 -22.77 7.65 12.68
N GLY A 19 -24.06 7.45 12.96
CA GLY A 19 -25.02 8.54 13.14
C GLY A 19 -25.38 9.28 11.84
N VAL A 20 -25.25 8.63 10.69
CA VAL A 20 -25.53 9.19 9.36
C VAL A 20 -26.61 8.39 8.63
N SER A 21 -27.13 8.92 7.52
CA SER A 21 -28.09 8.17 6.68
C SER A 21 -27.37 7.12 5.82
N PRO A 22 -28.01 5.98 5.49
CA PRO A 22 -27.44 5.03 4.53
C PRO A 22 -27.09 5.68 3.19
N GLY A 23 -27.92 6.62 2.71
CA GLY A 23 -27.65 7.37 1.48
C GLY A 23 -26.36 8.18 1.53
N THR A 24 -26.02 8.76 2.69
CA THR A 24 -24.72 9.44 2.90
C THR A 24 -23.55 8.46 2.74
N VAL A 25 -23.67 7.25 3.31
CA VAL A 25 -22.61 6.22 3.20
C VAL A 25 -22.48 5.72 1.76
N TYR A 26 -23.59 5.49 1.06
CA TYR A 26 -23.58 5.11 -0.36
C TYR A 26 -22.97 6.17 -1.27
N ASN A 27 -23.25 7.46 -0.99
CA ASN A 27 -22.68 8.56 -1.75
C ASN A 27 -21.16 8.64 -1.56
N TYR A 28 -20.67 8.46 -0.33
CA TYR A 28 -19.25 8.58 -0.06
C TYR A 28 -18.47 7.33 -0.46
N PHE A 29 -18.95 6.14 -0.10
CA PHE A 29 -18.18 4.89 -0.27
C PHE A 29 -18.67 3.99 -1.42
N GLY A 30 -19.92 4.11 -1.84
CA GLY A 30 -20.50 3.23 -2.88
C GLY A 30 -20.77 1.81 -2.40
N THR A 31 -19.73 1.05 -2.04
CA THR A 31 -19.83 -0.37 -1.66
C THR A 31 -19.32 -0.64 -0.24
N LYS A 32 -19.77 -1.75 0.35
CA LYS A 32 -19.27 -2.22 1.66
C LYS A 32 -17.77 -2.55 1.62
N ASN A 33 -17.28 -3.05 0.48
CA ASN A 33 -15.86 -3.36 0.30
C ASN A 33 -15.02 -2.09 0.25
N ALA A 34 -15.52 -1.00 -0.36
CA ALA A 34 -14.84 0.30 -0.36
C ALA A 34 -14.65 0.83 1.08
N ILE A 35 -15.66 0.70 1.95
CA ILE A 35 -15.54 1.05 3.37
C ILE A 35 -14.48 0.16 4.06
N LEU A 36 -14.50 -1.15 3.78
CA LEU A 36 -13.53 -2.09 4.36
C LEU A 36 -12.11 -1.75 3.92
N GLY A 37 -11.91 -1.47 2.63
CA GLY A 37 -10.63 -1.05 2.06
C GLY A 37 -10.10 0.21 2.75
N ALA A 38 -10.91 1.27 2.84
CA ALA A 38 -10.52 2.52 3.50
C ALA A 38 -10.07 2.30 4.95
N VAL A 39 -10.77 1.46 5.72
CA VAL A 39 -10.40 1.14 7.11
C VAL A 39 -9.09 0.36 7.17
N VAL A 40 -8.93 -0.67 6.33
CA VAL A 40 -7.73 -1.51 6.36
C VAL A 40 -6.50 -0.75 5.87
N THR A 41 -6.64 0.10 4.87
CA THR A 41 -5.53 0.93 4.38
C THR A 41 -4.93 1.80 5.47
N VAL A 42 -5.76 2.41 6.33
CA VAL A 42 -5.26 3.20 7.49
C VAL A 42 -4.48 2.33 8.48
N ASP A 43 -4.91 1.09 8.72
CA ASP A 43 -4.22 0.17 9.64
C ASP A 43 -2.91 -0.37 9.02
N VAL A 44 -2.91 -0.64 7.72
CA VAL A 44 -1.72 -1.04 6.95
C VAL A 44 -0.70 0.09 6.96
N GLU A 45 -1.12 1.34 6.72
CA GLU A 45 -0.25 2.52 6.74
C GLU A 45 0.47 2.66 8.09
N LYS A 46 -0.26 2.56 9.21
CA LYS A 46 0.32 2.62 10.56
C LYS A 46 1.33 1.50 10.80
N THR A 47 0.97 0.28 10.40
CA THR A 47 1.81 -0.90 10.62
C THR A 47 3.09 -0.80 9.79
N TRP A 48 2.98 -0.32 8.56
CA TRP A 48 4.12 -0.12 7.68
C TRP A 48 5.02 1.03 8.14
N SER A 49 4.47 2.16 8.58
CA SER A 49 5.24 3.25 9.15
C SER A 49 6.06 2.79 10.37
N ALA A 50 5.43 2.04 11.28
CA ALA A 50 6.13 1.44 12.42
C ALA A 50 7.22 0.43 12.00
N ALA A 51 6.98 -0.36 10.94
CA ALA A 51 7.97 -1.28 10.40
C ALA A 51 9.17 -0.54 9.79
N THR A 52 8.91 0.55 9.06
CA THR A 52 9.94 1.42 8.49
C THR A 52 10.81 2.02 9.59
N ASP A 53 10.20 2.58 10.65
CA ASP A 53 10.93 3.13 11.80
C ASP A 53 11.80 2.08 12.51
N ALA A 54 11.32 0.84 12.59
CA ALA A 54 12.01 -0.28 13.21
C ALA A 54 13.15 -0.88 12.38
N VAL A 55 13.35 -0.46 11.13
CA VAL A 55 14.46 -0.95 10.28
C VAL A 55 15.80 -0.68 10.97
N ASP A 56 16.53 -1.76 11.25
CA ASP A 56 17.89 -1.74 11.80
C ASP A 56 18.92 -1.53 10.68
N LEU A 57 19.41 -0.30 10.57
CA LEU A 57 20.44 0.07 9.59
C LEU A 57 21.83 -0.48 9.93
N THR A 58 22.00 -1.13 11.08
CA THR A 58 23.26 -1.80 11.47
C THR A 58 23.27 -3.30 11.16
N ALA A 59 22.18 -3.83 10.59
CA ALA A 59 22.11 -5.20 10.11
C ALA A 59 23.15 -5.48 9.00
N ASP A 60 23.50 -6.75 8.82
CA ASP A 60 24.48 -7.18 7.80
C ASP A 60 24.07 -6.79 6.37
N ASP A 61 22.76 -6.78 6.11
CA ASP A 61 22.16 -6.31 4.85
C ASP A 61 20.99 -5.34 5.13
N PRO A 62 21.26 -4.02 5.19
CA PRO A 62 20.24 -3.00 5.43
C PRO A 62 19.21 -2.85 4.30
N VAL A 63 19.56 -3.29 3.08
CA VAL A 63 18.65 -3.32 1.93
C VAL A 63 17.60 -4.41 2.14
N ASP A 64 18.03 -5.60 2.55
CA ASP A 64 17.11 -6.67 2.93
C ASP A 64 16.26 -6.29 4.17
N ALA A 65 16.81 -5.55 5.13
CA ALA A 65 16.06 -5.02 6.26
C ALA A 65 14.97 -4.00 5.83
N ALA A 66 15.28 -3.10 4.89
CA ALA A 66 14.30 -2.17 4.32
C ALA A 66 13.21 -2.91 3.51
N MET A 67 13.58 -4.00 2.82
CA MET A 67 12.62 -4.86 2.11
C MET A 67 11.60 -5.52 3.06
N LEU A 68 11.92 -5.73 4.34
CA LEU A 68 10.95 -6.26 5.30
C LEU A 68 9.78 -5.29 5.54
N ALA A 69 10.03 -3.98 5.56
CA ALA A 69 8.95 -3.00 5.70
C ALA A 69 8.01 -3.04 4.49
N ILE A 70 8.56 -3.24 3.29
CA ILE A 70 7.78 -3.42 2.05
C ILE A 70 6.98 -4.72 2.11
N ASP A 71 7.57 -5.81 2.60
CA ASP A 71 6.86 -7.09 2.77
C ASP A 71 5.66 -6.93 3.73
N VAL A 72 5.82 -6.17 4.81
CA VAL A 72 4.71 -5.84 5.75
C VAL A 72 3.59 -5.08 5.04
N TYR A 73 3.91 -4.09 4.20
CA TYR A 73 2.92 -3.37 3.41
C TYR A 73 2.20 -4.32 2.43
N VAL A 74 2.94 -5.13 1.69
CA VAL A 74 2.38 -6.06 0.70
C VAL A 74 1.50 -7.11 1.38
N ASP A 75 1.93 -7.69 2.49
CA ASP A 75 1.14 -8.67 3.25
C ASP A 75 -0.14 -8.03 3.80
N GLY A 76 -0.05 -6.81 4.33
CA GLY A 76 -1.21 -6.05 4.82
C GLY A 76 -2.25 -5.79 3.72
N MET A 77 -1.82 -5.34 2.55
CA MET A 77 -2.71 -5.09 1.41
C MET A 77 -3.30 -6.38 0.85
N THR A 78 -2.47 -7.40 0.62
CA THR A 78 -2.91 -8.65 0.00
C THR A 78 -3.81 -9.49 0.90
N ALA A 79 -3.77 -9.31 2.22
CA ALA A 79 -4.66 -9.96 3.19
C ALA A 79 -6.15 -9.64 2.97
N LEU A 80 -6.48 -8.53 2.31
CA LEU A 80 -7.86 -8.23 1.88
C LEU A 80 -8.38 -9.19 0.81
N GLY A 81 -7.48 -9.80 0.05
CA GLY A 81 -7.78 -10.60 -1.13
C GLY A 81 -8.01 -9.75 -2.39
N PRO A 82 -7.78 -10.34 -3.58
CA PRO A 82 -7.80 -9.61 -4.84
C PRO A 82 -9.19 -9.08 -5.20
N GLU A 83 -10.26 -9.78 -4.81
CA GLU A 83 -11.64 -9.37 -5.08
C GLU A 83 -12.00 -8.05 -4.37
N VAL A 84 -11.64 -7.91 -3.09
CA VAL A 84 -11.91 -6.70 -2.31
C VAL A 84 -11.10 -5.53 -2.85
N LEU A 85 -9.79 -5.73 -3.09
CA LEU A 85 -8.92 -4.69 -3.66
C LEU A 85 -9.43 -4.22 -5.02
N THR A 86 -9.88 -5.14 -5.88
CA THR A 86 -10.42 -4.81 -7.20
C THR A 86 -11.71 -3.99 -7.09
N ASP A 87 -12.58 -4.31 -6.13
CA ASP A 87 -13.81 -3.56 -5.91
C ASP A 87 -13.55 -2.16 -5.34
N VAL A 88 -12.59 -2.04 -4.41
CA VAL A 88 -12.11 -0.75 -3.89
C VAL A 88 -11.57 0.11 -5.03
N PHE A 89 -10.65 -0.44 -5.83
CA PHE A 89 -10.05 0.25 -6.96
C PHE A 89 -11.13 0.69 -7.95
N ARG A 90 -12.02 -0.22 -8.37
CA ARG A 90 -13.12 0.11 -9.28
C ARG A 90 -14.04 1.20 -8.73
N SER A 91 -14.35 1.16 -7.44
CA SER A 91 -15.23 2.15 -6.78
C SER A 91 -14.58 3.52 -6.73
N GLY A 92 -13.27 3.58 -6.49
CA GLY A 92 -12.49 4.81 -6.64
C GLY A 92 -12.70 5.41 -8.03
N PHE A 93 -12.38 4.69 -9.10
CA PHE A 93 -12.45 5.23 -10.47
C PHE A 93 -13.87 5.49 -11.01
N GLN A 94 -14.93 5.41 -10.19
CA GLN A 94 -16.27 5.81 -10.60
C GLN A 94 -16.44 7.34 -10.54
N PRO A 95 -16.99 7.98 -11.59
CA PRO A 95 -17.20 9.43 -11.61
C PRO A 95 -18.10 9.98 -10.48
N SER A 96 -18.94 9.12 -9.90
CA SER A 96 -19.83 9.46 -8.79
C SER A 96 -19.16 9.48 -7.42
N HIS A 97 -17.90 9.03 -7.32
CA HIS A 97 -17.21 8.78 -6.06
C HIS A 97 -15.83 9.45 -6.01
N SER A 98 -15.77 10.73 -6.39
CA SER A 98 -14.51 11.52 -6.40
C SER A 98 -13.77 11.50 -5.07
N ASP A 99 -14.49 11.54 -3.95
CA ASP A 99 -13.90 11.59 -2.61
C ASP A 99 -13.10 10.32 -2.27
N LEU A 100 -13.45 9.16 -2.85
CA LEU A 100 -12.67 7.93 -2.68
C LEU A 100 -11.39 7.94 -3.50
N LEU A 101 -11.39 8.56 -4.68
CA LEU A 101 -10.15 8.75 -5.43
C LEU A 101 -9.21 9.66 -4.68
N ASP A 102 -9.72 10.77 -4.14
CA ASP A 102 -8.92 11.68 -3.34
C ASP A 102 -8.32 10.97 -2.12
N GLU A 103 -9.09 10.09 -1.46
CA GLU A 103 -8.57 9.29 -0.36
C GLU A 103 -7.50 8.28 -0.83
N LEU A 104 -7.73 7.54 -1.92
CA LEU A 104 -6.75 6.61 -2.48
C LEU A 104 -5.46 7.32 -2.90
N VAL A 105 -5.57 8.49 -3.54
CA VAL A 105 -4.41 9.33 -3.88
C VAL A 105 -3.70 9.78 -2.61
N SER A 106 -4.43 10.18 -1.57
CA SER A 106 -3.81 10.59 -0.31
C SER A 106 -3.06 9.44 0.39
N VAL A 107 -3.54 8.21 0.23
CA VAL A 107 -2.84 7.00 0.70
C VAL A 107 -1.55 6.80 -0.10
N ASP A 108 -1.61 6.93 -1.43
CA ASP A 108 -0.44 6.82 -2.30
C ASP A 108 0.61 7.90 -1.96
N GLU A 109 0.21 9.14 -1.73
CA GLU A 109 1.10 10.23 -1.31
C GLU A 109 1.77 9.96 0.05
N ARG A 110 1.03 9.41 1.01
CA ARG A 110 1.57 9.00 2.32
C ARG A 110 2.54 7.83 2.17
N ALA A 111 2.22 6.87 1.31
CA ALA A 111 3.09 5.74 1.00
C ALA A 111 4.42 6.21 0.38
N ILE A 112 4.36 7.08 -0.63
CA ILE A 112 5.55 7.68 -1.25
C ILE A 112 6.38 8.42 -0.21
N SER A 113 5.74 9.23 0.64
CA SER A 113 6.44 9.98 1.70
C SER A 113 7.18 9.06 2.69
N GLN A 114 6.57 7.94 3.08
CA GLN A 114 7.22 6.95 3.96
C GLN A 114 8.41 6.25 3.25
N ILE A 115 8.28 5.95 1.97
CA ILE A 115 9.37 5.38 1.18
C ILE A 115 10.52 6.39 1.04
N THR A 116 10.22 7.66 0.74
CA THR A 116 11.20 8.74 0.68
C THR A 116 11.99 8.83 1.98
N TYR A 117 11.29 8.82 3.12
CA TYR A 117 11.92 8.82 4.44
C TYR A 117 12.85 7.62 4.65
N ALA A 118 12.45 6.43 4.21
CA ALA A 118 13.30 5.23 4.28
C ALA A 118 14.59 5.38 3.44
N PHE A 119 14.48 5.94 2.23
CA PHE A 119 15.64 6.24 1.37
C PHE A 119 16.57 7.28 1.99
N GLU A 120 16.03 8.36 2.54
CA GLU A 120 16.81 9.39 3.24
C GLU A 120 17.58 8.80 4.43
N ARG A 121 16.98 7.88 5.17
CA ARG A 121 17.66 7.16 6.27
C ARG A 121 18.81 6.29 5.75
N LEU A 122 18.59 5.53 4.67
CA LEU A 122 19.64 4.73 4.05
C LEU A 122 20.78 5.61 3.52
N GLN A 123 20.46 6.75 2.89
CA GLN A 123 21.46 7.72 2.44
C GLN A 123 22.22 8.35 3.61
N GLY A 124 21.53 8.78 4.67
CA GLY A 124 22.15 9.38 5.86
C GLY A 124 23.12 8.44 6.57
N ALA A 125 22.88 7.13 6.48
CA ALA A 125 23.78 6.09 6.98
C ALA A 125 24.90 5.69 5.99
N GLY A 126 24.92 6.25 4.78
CA GLY A 126 25.90 5.91 3.73
C GLY A 126 25.66 4.55 3.06
N LEU A 127 24.45 4.01 3.18
CA LEU A 127 24.05 2.68 2.68
C LEU A 127 23.36 2.73 1.31
N ALA A 128 23.00 3.92 0.84
CA ALA A 128 22.46 4.16 -0.50
C ALA A 128 23.20 5.29 -1.22
N SER A 129 23.10 5.31 -2.55
CA SER A 129 23.74 6.33 -3.40
C SER A 129 23.27 7.73 -3.03
N GLN A 130 24.22 8.65 -2.81
CA GLN A 130 23.96 10.08 -2.55
C GLN A 130 23.62 10.88 -3.82
N HIS A 131 23.75 10.26 -5.00
CA HIS A 131 23.56 10.94 -6.28
C HIS A 131 22.13 10.78 -6.83
N VAL A 132 21.32 9.92 -6.21
CA VAL A 132 19.93 9.68 -6.59
C VAL A 132 19.05 10.50 -5.66
N ASP A 133 18.06 11.20 -6.21
CA ASP A 133 17.07 11.90 -5.41
C ASP A 133 16.15 10.88 -4.70
N SER A 134 15.92 11.07 -3.40
CA SER A 134 15.11 10.14 -2.59
C SER A 134 13.65 10.12 -3.00
N GLY A 135 13.10 11.24 -3.48
CA GLY A 135 11.75 11.34 -4.01
C GLY A 135 11.61 10.55 -5.32
N ASP A 136 12.54 10.73 -6.27
CA ASP A 136 12.56 9.96 -7.52
C ASP A 136 12.69 8.44 -7.26
N ALA A 137 13.54 8.06 -6.30
CA ALA A 137 13.70 6.67 -5.89
C ALA A 137 12.41 6.10 -5.27
N ALA A 138 11.71 6.91 -4.48
CA ALA A 138 10.45 6.54 -3.87
C ALA A 138 9.32 6.39 -4.90
N ASP A 139 9.17 7.35 -5.82
CA ASP A 139 8.20 7.30 -6.91
C ASP A 139 8.40 6.06 -7.78
N HIS A 140 9.66 5.72 -8.09
CA HIS A 140 9.99 4.51 -8.83
C HIS A 140 9.57 3.23 -8.06
N LEU A 141 9.95 3.11 -6.79
CA LEU A 141 9.60 1.95 -5.98
C LEU A 141 8.08 1.83 -5.80
N PHE A 142 7.40 2.94 -5.54
CA PHE A 142 5.94 2.97 -5.44
C PHE A 142 5.29 2.53 -6.76
N SER A 143 5.79 2.98 -7.90
CA SER A 143 5.32 2.56 -9.23
C SER A 143 5.45 1.04 -9.42
N VAL A 144 6.55 0.43 -8.97
CA VAL A 144 6.73 -1.02 -8.99
C VAL A 144 5.69 -1.72 -8.11
N ILE A 145 5.48 -1.24 -6.88
CA ILE A 145 4.49 -1.80 -5.96
C ILE A 145 3.07 -1.68 -6.55
N ALA A 146 2.70 -0.52 -7.08
CA ALA A 146 1.41 -0.26 -7.68
C ALA A 146 1.13 -1.20 -8.86
N VAL A 147 2.10 -1.40 -9.75
CA VAL A 147 1.97 -2.32 -10.89
C VAL A 147 1.90 -3.78 -10.43
N ALA A 148 2.68 -4.16 -9.40
CA ALA A 148 2.62 -5.51 -8.84
C ALA A 148 1.26 -5.79 -8.17
N MET A 149 0.69 -4.80 -7.48
CA MET A 149 -0.67 -4.89 -6.93
C MET A 149 -1.74 -4.95 -8.03
N LEU A 150 -1.60 -4.16 -9.09
CA LEU A 150 -2.48 -4.25 -10.25
C LEU A 150 -2.47 -5.64 -10.89
N THR A 151 -1.29 -6.25 -10.96
CA THR A 151 -1.10 -7.63 -11.42
C THR A 151 -1.79 -8.61 -10.47
N TYR A 152 -1.62 -8.48 -9.16
CA TYR A 152 -2.31 -9.30 -8.15
C TYR A 152 -3.84 -9.25 -8.27
N MET A 153 -4.38 -8.08 -8.56
CA MET A 153 -5.82 -7.87 -8.76
C MET A 153 -6.34 -8.46 -10.08
N SER A 154 -5.51 -8.50 -11.13
CA SER A 154 -5.98 -8.71 -12.51
C SER A 154 -5.57 -10.04 -13.12
N VAL A 155 -4.48 -10.65 -12.66
CA VAL A 155 -3.90 -11.86 -13.24
C VAL A 155 -4.19 -13.06 -12.33
N PRO A 156 -4.90 -14.09 -12.82
CA PRO A 156 -5.19 -15.30 -12.05
C PRO A 156 -3.93 -15.96 -11.49
N ASP A 157 -4.06 -16.60 -10.32
CA ASP A 157 -3.00 -17.34 -9.64
C ASP A 157 -1.80 -16.51 -9.16
N THR A 158 -1.84 -15.18 -9.28
CA THR A 158 -0.83 -14.30 -8.68
C THR A 158 -0.92 -14.38 -7.16
N THR A 159 0.17 -14.77 -6.50
CA THR A 159 0.21 -14.92 -5.04
C THR A 159 0.87 -13.72 -4.35
N PRO A 160 0.62 -13.48 -3.05
CA PRO A 160 1.33 -12.47 -2.28
C PRO A 160 2.86 -12.62 -2.34
N ASP A 161 3.36 -13.85 -2.30
CA ASP A 161 4.79 -14.13 -2.43
C ASP A 161 5.32 -13.80 -3.84
N GLY A 162 4.50 -14.00 -4.88
CA GLY A 162 4.81 -13.55 -6.24
C GLY A 162 4.93 -12.04 -6.34
N VAL A 163 4.04 -11.30 -5.68
CA VAL A 163 4.10 -9.81 -5.59
C VAL A 163 5.39 -9.39 -4.90
N LYS A 164 5.71 -9.93 -3.73
CA LYS A 164 6.95 -9.64 -2.99
C LYS A 164 8.20 -9.95 -3.81
N ALA A 165 8.20 -11.07 -4.55
CA ALA A 165 9.30 -11.45 -5.42
C ALA A 165 9.53 -10.44 -6.56
N ILE A 166 8.45 -9.94 -7.19
CA ILE A 166 8.52 -8.89 -8.22
C ILE A 166 9.14 -7.62 -7.64
N VAL A 167 8.61 -7.13 -6.51
CA VAL A 167 9.09 -5.89 -5.89
C VAL A 167 10.57 -6.01 -5.50
N ARG A 168 10.97 -7.11 -4.84
CA ARG A 168 12.36 -7.38 -4.46
C ARG A 168 13.29 -7.43 -5.66
N SER A 169 12.89 -8.10 -6.73
CA SER A 169 13.71 -8.21 -7.95
C SER A 169 13.94 -6.85 -8.61
N GLN A 170 12.91 -6.01 -8.69
CA GLN A 170 13.00 -4.68 -9.29
C GLN A 170 13.81 -3.73 -8.41
N PHE A 171 13.64 -3.79 -7.09
CA PHE A 171 14.42 -3.02 -6.13
C PHE A 171 15.92 -3.32 -6.25
N ARG A 172 16.31 -4.60 -6.24
CA ARG A 172 17.72 -5.00 -6.42
C ARG A 172 18.30 -4.55 -7.75
N LEU A 173 17.54 -4.65 -8.83
CA LEU A 173 17.99 -4.19 -10.14
C LEU A 173 18.28 -2.68 -10.18
N VAL A 174 17.53 -1.86 -9.45
CA VAL A 174 17.81 -0.43 -9.29
C VAL A 174 19.04 -0.19 -8.41
N PHE A 175 19.16 -0.92 -7.29
CA PHE A 175 20.29 -0.78 -6.36
C PHE A 175 21.62 -1.26 -6.94
N ASP A 176 21.62 -2.40 -7.63
CA ASP A 176 22.80 -2.98 -8.28
C ASP A 176 23.18 -2.20 -9.57
N GLY A 177 22.24 -1.40 -10.09
CA GLY A 177 22.38 -0.57 -11.27
C GLY A 177 22.14 -1.34 -12.58
N LEU A 178 21.42 -0.70 -13.50
CA LEU A 178 21.18 -1.21 -14.86
C LEU A 178 22.42 -1.18 -15.78
N GLY A 179 23.49 -0.49 -15.36
CA GLY A 179 24.72 -0.35 -16.11
C GLY A 179 25.89 -1.00 -15.39
N SER A 180 26.42 -2.08 -15.96
CA SER A 180 27.79 -2.50 -15.68
C SER A 180 28.74 -1.36 -16.06
N ARG A 181 29.53 -0.86 -15.11
CA ARG A 181 30.71 -0.06 -15.44
C ARG A 181 31.71 -0.87 -16.26
#